data_AF-A0A0T2YQS2-F1
#
_entry.id   AF-A0A0T2YQS2-F1
#
_cell.length_a   1.000
_cell.length_b   1.000
_cell.length_c   1.000
_cell.angle_alpha   90.00
_cell.angle_beta   90.00
_cell.angle_gamma   90.00
#
_symmetry.space_group_name_H-M   'P 1'
#
loop_
_entity.id
_entity.type
_entity.pdbx_description
1 polymer ?
#
loop_
_entity_poly.entity_id
_entity_poly.type
_entity_poly.pdbx_seq_one_letter_code
_entity_poly.pdbx_strand_id
1 'polypeptide(L)'
;MKLSTTILLPLILAATAGTAFAQNAPLTRAQVKAELAEAIRTGNVLADSETGLKLNEINPSNYPAKPGQTGKTRAQVRAELDEARRLGLVNFSDNGYPIVTTPEQAEQIRQAGLRAAGDMTVGQLNQQ
;
A
#
# COMPACT_ATOMS: atom_id res chain seq x y z
N MET A 1 -26.77 -38.20 40.42
CA MET A 1 -25.67 -37.59 41.19
C MET A 1 -24.36 -37.81 40.45
N LYS A 2 -23.60 -36.73 40.28
CA LYS A 2 -22.16 -36.60 39.97
C LYS A 2 -21.63 -37.13 38.63
N LEU A 3 -21.31 -36.21 37.73
CA LEU A 3 -20.08 -36.26 36.93
C LEU A 3 -19.51 -34.84 36.84
N SER A 4 -18.31 -34.67 37.40
CA SER A 4 -17.52 -33.42 37.40
C SER A 4 -16.91 -33.19 36.03
N THR A 5 -17.13 -32.02 35.44
CA THR A 5 -16.55 -31.62 34.16
C THR A 5 -15.30 -30.79 34.39
N THR A 6 -14.14 -31.45 34.38
CA THR A 6 -12.80 -30.84 34.40
C THR A 6 -12.54 -30.16 33.06
N ILE A 7 -12.35 -28.84 33.07
CA ILE A 7 -12.03 -28.02 31.89
C ILE A 7 -10.53 -28.18 31.59
N LEU A 8 -10.21 -28.90 30.52
CA LEU A 8 -8.88 -28.99 29.93
C LEU A 8 -8.77 -27.96 28.78
N LEU A 9 -8.00 -26.89 29.01
CA LEU A 9 -7.61 -25.92 27.97
C LEU A 9 -6.44 -26.49 27.16
N PRO A 10 -6.49 -26.51 25.81
CA PRO A 10 -5.29 -26.79 25.02
C PRO A 10 -4.45 -25.50 24.92
N LEU A 11 -3.27 -25.52 25.55
CA LEU A 11 -2.19 -24.58 25.31
C LEU A 11 -1.56 -24.92 23.95
N ILE A 12 -1.92 -24.16 22.90
CA ILE A 12 -1.29 -24.28 21.59
C ILE A 12 -0.06 -23.38 21.57
N LEU A 13 1.12 -24.00 21.66
CA LEU A 13 2.42 -23.32 21.52
C LEU A 13 2.77 -23.20 20.03
N ALA A 14 2.48 -22.04 19.43
CA ALA A 14 2.87 -21.75 18.06
C ALA A 14 4.37 -21.43 17.99
N ALA A 15 5.16 -22.37 17.48
CA ALA A 15 6.57 -22.15 17.18
C ALA A 15 6.69 -21.31 15.89
N THR A 16 6.85 -20.00 16.01
CA THR A 16 7.23 -19.14 14.88
C THR A 16 8.76 -19.14 14.75
N ALA A 17 9.30 -20.06 13.95
CA ALA A 17 10.67 -19.95 13.48
C ALA A 17 10.72 -18.86 12.39
N GLY A 18 11.06 -17.63 12.79
CA GLY A 18 11.31 -16.53 11.87
C GLY A 18 12.70 -16.65 11.24
N THR A 19 12.79 -17.23 10.05
CA THR A 19 13.93 -16.99 9.15
C THR A 19 13.50 -16.00 8.08
N ALA A 20 13.74 -14.71 8.35
CA ALA A 20 13.73 -13.68 7.34
C ALA A 20 15.09 -13.68 6.64
N PHE A 21 15.19 -14.38 5.50
CA PHE A 21 16.25 -14.19 4.52
C PHE A 21 15.61 -14.01 3.13
N ALA A 22 16.20 -13.12 2.33
CA ALA A 22 15.67 -12.55 1.09
C ALA A 22 14.90 -13.54 0.18
N GLN A 23 13.71 -13.12 -0.28
CA GLN A 23 12.81 -13.90 -1.14
C GLN A 23 13.28 -14.04 -2.60
N ASN A 24 14.60 -14.06 -2.86
CA ASN A 24 15.13 -14.34 -4.20
C ASN A 24 15.30 -15.85 -4.40
N ALA A 25 14.23 -16.62 -4.18
CA ALA A 25 14.16 -17.95 -4.76
C ALA A 25 14.19 -17.78 -6.30
N PRO A 26 14.99 -18.58 -7.04
CA PRO A 26 15.02 -18.49 -8.49
C PRO A 26 13.61 -18.75 -9.06
N LEU A 27 13.11 -17.82 -9.88
CA LEU A 27 11.80 -17.96 -10.52
C LEU A 27 11.78 -19.25 -11.34
N THR A 28 10.76 -20.06 -11.12
CA THR A 28 10.51 -21.25 -11.93
C THR A 28 10.06 -20.84 -13.32
N ARG A 29 10.35 -21.65 -14.33
CA ARG A 29 9.83 -21.42 -15.70
C ARG A 29 8.32 -21.30 -15.75
N ALA A 30 7.61 -22.02 -14.87
CA ALA A 30 6.16 -21.94 -14.76
C ALA A 30 5.70 -20.55 -14.28
N GLN A 31 6.38 -19.98 -13.27
CA GLN A 31 6.11 -18.63 -12.78
C GLN A 31 6.39 -17.58 -13.86
N VAL A 32 7.53 -17.68 -14.56
CA VAL A 32 7.87 -16.75 -15.65
C VAL A 32 6.82 -16.76 -16.76
N LYS A 33 6.31 -17.95 -17.13
CA LYS A 33 5.25 -18.07 -18.13
C LYS A 33 3.93 -17.48 -17.65
N ALA A 34 3.59 -17.68 -16.38
CA ALA A 34 2.38 -17.10 -15.78
C ALA A 34 2.46 -15.56 -15.76
N GLU A 35 3.60 -15.01 -15.35
CA GLU A 35 3.86 -13.56 -15.34
C GLU A 35 3.80 -12.97 -16.75
N LEU A 36 4.40 -13.63 -17.75
CA LEU A 36 4.32 -13.18 -19.13
C LEU A 36 2.88 -13.18 -19.66
N ALA A 37 2.12 -14.25 -19.40
CA ALA A 37 0.72 -14.32 -19.79
C ALA A 37 -0.11 -13.20 -19.15
N GLU A 38 0.17 -12.86 -17.89
CA GLU A 38 -0.47 -11.74 -17.21
C GLU A 38 -0.07 -10.38 -17.80
N ALA A 39 1.22 -10.16 -18.09
CA ALA A 39 1.69 -8.93 -18.72
C ALA A 39 1.00 -8.70 -20.07
N ILE A 40 0.87 -9.75 -20.88
CA ILE A 40 0.14 -9.71 -22.16
C ILE A 40 -1.35 -9.39 -21.92
N ARG A 41 -2.01 -10.11 -20.99
CA ARG A 41 -3.44 -9.91 -20.66
C ARG A 41 -3.75 -8.47 -20.22
N THR A 42 -2.84 -7.86 -19.48
CA THR A 42 -2.98 -6.49 -18.95
C THR A 42 -2.42 -5.42 -19.87
N GLY A 43 -1.80 -5.80 -20.99
CA GLY A 43 -1.11 -4.89 -21.90
C GLY A 43 0.11 -4.20 -21.27
N ASN A 44 0.67 -4.77 -20.20
CA ASN A 44 1.93 -4.33 -19.58
C ASN A 44 3.16 -4.82 -20.36
N VAL A 45 3.07 -4.80 -21.68
CA VAL A 45 4.16 -5.14 -22.61
C VAL A 45 4.51 -3.86 -23.36
N LEU A 46 5.81 -3.61 -23.56
CA LEU A 46 6.27 -2.48 -24.35
C LEU A 46 5.72 -2.58 -25.78
N ALA A 47 5.14 -1.49 -26.27
CA ALA A 47 4.59 -1.42 -27.61
C ALA A 47 5.71 -1.32 -28.67
N ASP A 48 6.77 -0.59 -28.33
CA ASP A 48 7.99 -0.46 -29.12
C ASP A 48 9.16 0.01 -28.23
N SER A 49 10.38 -0.13 -28.76
CA SER A 49 11.64 0.29 -28.16
C SER A 49 11.90 1.80 -28.17
N GLU A 50 11.23 2.59 -29.03
CA GLU A 50 11.51 4.03 -29.15
C GLU A 50 10.78 4.88 -28.11
N THR A 51 9.48 4.60 -27.90
CA THR A 51 8.62 5.45 -27.05
C THR A 51 8.62 5.05 -25.58
N GLY A 52 9.00 3.81 -25.27
CA GLY A 52 8.89 3.23 -23.92
C GLY A 52 7.44 3.04 -23.44
N LEU A 53 6.45 3.31 -24.29
CA LEU A 53 5.03 3.16 -23.96
C LEU A 53 4.62 1.69 -23.97
N LYS A 54 3.66 1.35 -23.11
CA LYS A 54 3.02 0.03 -23.05
C LYS A 54 1.80 -0.04 -23.96
N LEU A 55 1.44 -1.25 -24.37
CA LEU A 55 0.25 -1.46 -25.22
C LEU A 55 -1.04 -0.94 -24.56
N ASN A 56 -1.17 -1.06 -23.24
CA ASN A 56 -2.32 -0.53 -22.49
C ASN A 56 -2.35 1.00 -22.36
N GLU A 57 -1.25 1.70 -22.66
CA GLU A 57 -1.18 3.15 -22.68
C GLU A 57 -1.59 3.70 -24.06
N ILE A 58 -1.23 2.97 -25.12
CA ILE A 58 -1.58 3.35 -26.50
C ILE A 58 -3.02 2.98 -26.84
N ASN A 59 -3.49 1.80 -26.41
CA ASN A 59 -4.83 1.33 -26.70
C ASN A 59 -5.54 0.81 -25.44
N PRO A 60 -5.88 1.70 -24.49
CA PRO A 60 -6.45 1.32 -23.20
C PRO A 60 -7.79 0.57 -23.31
N SER A 61 -8.58 0.83 -24.36
CA SER A 61 -9.87 0.17 -24.58
C SER A 61 -9.74 -1.34 -24.90
N ASN A 62 -8.57 -1.80 -25.33
CA ASN A 62 -8.32 -3.22 -25.64
C ASN A 62 -7.92 -4.04 -24.42
N TYR A 63 -7.70 -3.41 -23.26
CA TYR A 63 -7.21 -4.07 -22.06
C TYR A 63 -8.15 -3.84 -20.88
N PRO A 64 -8.14 -4.73 -19.88
CA PRO A 64 -8.89 -4.50 -18.66
C PRO A 64 -8.49 -3.17 -18.02
N ALA A 65 -9.48 -2.40 -17.57
CA ALA A 65 -9.22 -1.19 -16.82
C ALA A 65 -8.33 -1.52 -15.61
N LYS A 66 -7.23 -0.77 -15.46
CA LYS A 66 -6.42 -0.85 -14.23
C LYS A 66 -7.34 -0.51 -13.06
N PRO A 67 -7.29 -1.27 -11.94
CA PRO A 67 -7.95 -0.85 -10.73
C PRO A 67 -7.52 0.58 -10.43
N GLY A 68 -8.46 1.51 -10.42
CA GLY A 68 -8.16 2.89 -10.05
C GLY A 68 -7.50 2.86 -8.68
N GLN A 69 -6.28 3.36 -8.57
CA GLN A 69 -5.71 3.60 -7.26
C GLN A 69 -6.57 4.70 -6.63
N THR A 70 -7.30 4.37 -5.56
CA THR A 70 -8.00 5.37 -4.76
C THR A 70 -6.94 6.32 -4.20
N GLY A 71 -6.79 7.48 -4.84
CA GLY A 71 -5.87 8.51 -4.41
C GLY A 71 -6.28 9.10 -3.06
N LYS A 72 -5.31 9.64 -2.33
CA LYS A 72 -5.59 10.38 -1.09
C LYS A 72 -6.47 11.59 -1.40
N THR A 73 -7.43 11.89 -0.53
CA THR A 73 -8.23 13.11 -0.65
C THR A 73 -7.38 14.34 -0.36
N ARG A 74 -7.79 15.51 -0.85
CA ARG A 74 -7.06 16.77 -0.55
C ARG A 74 -7.03 17.06 0.95
N ALA A 75 -8.11 16.74 1.66
CA ALA A 75 -8.20 16.88 3.12
C ALA A 75 -7.18 15.97 3.82
N GLN A 76 -7.10 14.70 3.40
CA GLN A 76 -6.12 13.75 3.91
C GLN A 76 -4.68 14.26 3.69
N VAL A 77 -4.34 14.68 2.47
CA VAL A 77 -2.98 15.17 2.16
C VAL A 77 -2.62 16.40 2.98
N ARG A 78 -3.56 17.33 3.18
CA ARG A 78 -3.33 18.52 4.01
C ARG A 78 -3.06 18.14 5.47
N ALA A 79 -3.89 17.26 6.04
CA ALA A 79 -3.73 16.82 7.42
C ALA A 79 -2.41 16.07 7.65
N GLU A 80 -2.02 15.18 6.73
CA GLU A 80 -0.72 14.52 6.79
C GLU A 80 0.45 15.52 6.72
N LEU A 81 0.36 16.51 5.83
CA LEU A 81 1.41 17.51 5.64
C LEU A 81 1.54 18.45 6.84
N ASP A 82 0.43 18.87 7.44
CA ASP A 82 0.45 19.71 8.64
C ASP A 82 1.04 18.95 9.83
N GLU A 83 0.76 17.66 9.97
CA GLU A 83 1.38 16.82 10.98
C GLU A 83 2.89 16.65 10.74
N ALA A 84 3.31 16.46 9.50
CA ALA A 84 4.73 16.40 9.15
C ALA A 84 5.45 17.73 9.48
N ARG A 85 4.81 18.88 9.24
CA ARG A 85 5.35 20.19 9.64
C ARG A 85 5.47 20.32 11.16
N ARG A 86 4.45 19.88 11.91
CA ARG A 86 4.45 19.88 13.38
C ARG A 86 5.61 19.06 13.94
N LEU A 87 5.95 17.95 13.30
CA LEU A 87 7.06 17.07 13.64
C LEU A 87 8.43 17.58 13.15
N GLY A 88 8.48 18.70 12.41
CA GLY A 88 9.71 19.23 11.82
C GLY A 88 10.27 18.36 10.69
N LEU A 89 9.43 17.51 10.08
CA LEU A 89 9.81 16.55 9.04
C LEU A 89 9.68 17.11 7.61
N VAL A 90 9.55 18.43 7.47
CA VAL A 90 9.46 19.11 6.18
C VAL A 90 10.67 20.02 6.02
N ASN A 91 11.49 19.74 5.02
CA ASN A 91 12.60 20.61 4.65
C ASN A 91 12.17 21.57 3.54
N PHE A 92 12.48 22.85 3.70
CA PHE A 92 12.24 23.88 2.68
C PHE A 92 13.52 24.31 1.95
N SER A 93 14.67 23.73 2.31
CA SER A 93 15.99 24.02 1.75
C SER A 93 16.67 22.73 1.26
N ASP A 94 17.55 22.83 0.25
CA ASP A 94 18.18 21.66 -0.37
C ASP A 94 19.27 20.99 0.50
N ASN A 95 19.65 21.60 1.64
CA ASN A 95 20.82 21.20 2.43
C ASN A 95 20.59 20.07 3.44
N GLY A 96 19.41 19.43 3.46
CA GLY A 96 19.07 18.44 4.49
C GLY A 96 18.10 17.37 4.00
N TYR A 97 18.17 16.99 2.72
CA TYR A 97 17.39 15.91 2.13
C TYR A 97 18.25 14.64 2.01
N PRO A 98 17.69 13.44 2.27
CA PRO A 98 16.32 13.19 2.74
C PRO A 98 16.18 13.31 4.26
N ILE A 99 15.02 13.80 4.72
CA ILE A 99 14.62 13.64 6.12
C ILE A 99 14.13 12.19 6.30
N VAL A 100 14.88 11.41 7.07
CA VAL A 100 14.48 10.04 7.43
C VAL A 100 13.46 10.11 8.57
N THR A 101 12.24 9.66 8.29
CA THR A 101 11.14 9.60 9.28
C THR A 101 11.17 8.29 10.04
N THR A 102 10.91 8.31 11.36
CA THR A 102 10.76 7.06 12.13
C THR A 102 9.43 6.38 11.79
N PRO A 103 9.31 5.05 11.99
CA PRO A 103 8.04 4.35 11.75
C PRO A 103 6.87 4.93 12.56
N GLU A 104 7.14 5.35 13.79
CA GLU A 104 6.13 5.95 14.66
C GLU A 104 5.64 7.30 14.11
N GLN A 105 6.56 8.17 13.69
CA GLN A 105 6.21 9.46 13.08
C GLN A 105 5.44 9.28 11.78
N ALA A 106 5.82 8.30 10.95
CA ALA A 106 5.09 7.97 9.73
C ALA A 106 3.67 7.48 10.02
N GLU A 107 3.47 6.74 11.11
CA GLU A 107 2.14 6.35 11.57
C GLU A 107 1.33 7.55 12.04
N GLN A 108 1.91 8.44 12.85
CA GLN A 108 1.24 9.66 13.33
C GLN A 108 0.74 10.52 12.17
N ILE A 109 1.59 10.72 11.15
CA ILE A 109 1.24 11.40 9.91
C ILE A 109 0.06 10.71 9.22
N ARG A 110 0.15 9.38 9.00
CA ARG A 110 -0.91 8.60 8.36
C ARG A 110 -2.25 8.70 9.09
N GLN A 111 -2.22 8.58 10.42
CA GLN A 111 -3.41 8.66 11.26
C GLN A 111 -4.06 10.04 11.20
N ALA A 112 -3.27 11.12 11.12
CA ALA A 112 -3.81 12.46 10.89
C ALA A 112 -4.60 12.55 9.58
N GLY A 113 -4.07 11.95 8.52
CA GLY A 113 -4.77 11.83 7.24
C GLY A 113 -6.07 11.04 7.33
N LEU A 114 -6.05 9.88 7.99
CA LEU A 114 -7.24 9.02 8.15
C LEU A 114 -8.35 9.70 8.95
N ARG A 115 -8.02 10.44 10.00
CA ARG A 115 -8.99 11.25 10.75
C ARG A 115 -9.68 12.27 9.86
N ALA A 116 -8.90 13.03 9.10
CA ALA A 116 -9.44 14.04 8.17
C ALA A 116 -10.30 13.42 7.05
N ALA A 117 -9.99 12.20 6.61
CA ALA A 117 -10.83 11.47 5.66
C ALA A 117 -12.14 10.97 6.30
N GLY A 118 -12.09 10.54 7.56
CA GLY A 118 -13.27 10.11 8.33
C GLY A 118 -14.24 11.26 8.64
N ASP A 119 -13.71 12.44 8.97
CA ASP A 119 -14.50 13.62 9.33
C ASP A 119 -15.33 14.18 8.14
N MET A 120 -14.93 13.92 6.90
CA MET A 120 -15.73 14.28 5.72
C MET A 120 -17.04 13.48 5.61
N THR A 121 -17.14 12.34 6.29
CA THR A 121 -18.33 11.47 6.24
C THR A 121 -19.48 12.00 7.11
N VAL A 122 -19.21 12.89 8.08
CA VAL A 122 -20.22 13.37 9.05
C VAL A 122 -20.71 14.80 8.77
N GLY A 123 -20.01 15.60 7.95
CA GLY A 123 -20.30 17.04 7.82
C GLY A 123 -20.42 17.65 6.41
N GLN A 124 -20.16 16.92 5.32
CA GLN A 124 -19.99 17.55 3.99
C GLN A 124 -20.93 17.05 2.88
N LEU A 125 -22.15 16.59 3.21
CA LEU A 125 -23.22 16.45 2.21
C LEU A 125 -23.90 17.79 1.86
N ASN A 126 -23.50 18.92 2.47
CA ASN A 126 -24.34 20.11 2.39
C ASN A 126 -23.64 21.48 2.28
N GLN A 127 -22.39 21.57 1.81
CA GLN A 127 -21.84 22.87 1.37
C GLN A 127 -20.88 22.66 0.18
N GLN A 128 -21.43 22.94 -1.02
CA GLN A 128 -20.67 23.34 -2.21
C GLN A 128 -20.26 24.81 -2.08
#